data_AF-A0A0G1L562-F1
#
_entry.id   AF-A0A0G1L562-F1
#
_cell.length_a   1.000
_cell.length_b   1.000
_cell.length_c   1.000
_cell.angle_alpha   90.00
_cell.angle_beta   90.00
_cell.angle_gamma   90.00
#
_symmetry.space_group_name_H-M   'P 1'
#
loop_
_entity.id
_entity.type
_entity.pdbx_description
1 polymer ?
#
loop_
_entity_poly.entity_id
_entity_poly.type
_entity_poly.pdbx_seq_one_letter_code
_entity_poly.pdbx_strand_id
1 'polypeptide(L)'
;SVKLVTDVWGMPATGELNNDGNMDAAVLLTQSEGGSGTFYYVAVALGNGARTNAILLGDRIAPQNLQIVPPDLILVNYANRKPNDAMTTQPSEGVNAYFRVRNATLEKYQSTQ
;
A
#
# COMPACT_ATOMS: atom_id res chain seq x y z
N SER A 1 -26.96 -7.30 -5.77
CA SER A 1 -25.92 -7.11 -4.74
C SER A 1 -24.65 -6.61 -5.41
N VAL A 2 -24.02 -5.58 -4.86
CA VAL A 2 -22.69 -5.15 -5.30
C VAL A 2 -21.68 -6.15 -4.76
N LYS A 3 -20.76 -6.65 -5.60
CA LYS A 3 -19.68 -7.54 -5.18
C LYS A 3 -18.47 -6.69 -4.81
N LEU A 4 -18.01 -6.84 -3.58
CA LEU A 4 -16.71 -6.34 -3.13
C LEU A 4 -15.66 -7.40 -3.48
N VAL A 5 -14.66 -7.02 -4.28
CA VAL A 5 -13.52 -7.88 -4.61
C VAL A 5 -12.26 -7.25 -4.04
N THR A 6 -11.51 -8.02 -3.26
CA THR A 6 -10.20 -7.65 -2.75
C THR A 6 -9.17 -8.64 -3.26
N ASP A 7 -8.12 -8.13 -3.89
CA ASP A 7 -7.01 -8.93 -4.43
C ASP A 7 -5.67 -8.38 -3.96
N VAL A 8 -4.65 -9.24 -3.95
CA VAL A 8 -3.26 -8.82 -3.77
C VAL A 8 -2.74 -8.31 -5.12
N TRP A 9 -2.15 -7.12 -5.12
CA TRP A 9 -1.52 -6.53 -6.30
C TRP A 9 -0.01 -6.76 -6.27
N GLY A 10 0.52 -7.34 -7.33
CA GLY A 10 1.96 -7.59 -7.48
C GLY A 10 2.50 -8.61 -6.48
N MET A 11 3.78 -8.48 -6.14
CA MET A 11 4.45 -9.34 -5.16
C MET A 11 4.56 -8.65 -3.80
N PRO A 12 4.40 -9.38 -2.69
CA PRO A 12 4.73 -8.86 -1.37
C PRO A 12 6.21 -8.48 -1.25
N ALA A 13 6.52 -7.49 -0.41
CA ALA A 13 7.88 -7.23 0.05
C ALA A 13 8.07 -7.83 1.45
N THR A 14 9.14 -8.58 1.65
CA THR A 14 9.41 -9.31 2.91
C THR A 14 10.61 -8.74 3.66
N GLY A 15 10.50 -8.61 4.98
CA GLY A 15 11.53 -8.00 5.83
C GLY A 15 11.07 -7.88 7.27
N GLU A 16 11.99 -7.58 8.17
CA GLU A 16 11.69 -7.32 9.58
C GLU A 16 11.07 -5.92 9.74
N LEU A 17 9.85 -5.81 10.30
CA LEU A 17 9.14 -4.53 10.45
C LEU A 17 8.74 -4.20 11.89
N ASN A 18 8.79 -5.17 12.80
CA ASN A 18 8.43 -4.97 14.21
C ASN A 18 9.54 -5.37 15.20
N ASN A 19 10.68 -5.86 14.72
CA ASN A 19 11.85 -6.28 15.51
C ASN A 19 11.52 -7.42 16.50
N ASP A 20 10.66 -8.35 16.09
CA ASP A 20 10.34 -9.59 16.82
C ASP A 20 11.15 -10.80 16.32
N GLY A 21 11.94 -10.62 15.26
CA GLY A 21 12.84 -11.63 14.70
C GLY A 21 12.17 -12.55 13.66
N ASN A 22 10.90 -12.31 13.33
CA ASN A 22 10.20 -12.99 12.25
C ASN A 22 10.09 -12.10 11.02
N MET A 23 10.20 -12.71 9.84
CA MET A 23 10.00 -11.99 8.59
C MET A 23 8.52 -11.60 8.43
N ASP A 24 8.26 -10.31 8.28
CA ASP A 24 6.96 -9.75 7.96
C ASP A 24 6.80 -9.60 6.43
N ALA A 25 5.57 -9.38 5.97
CA ALA A 25 5.25 -9.13 4.57
C ALA A 25 4.37 -7.88 4.41
N ALA A 26 4.90 -6.86 3.73
CA ALA A 26 4.10 -5.76 3.22
C ALA A 26 3.42 -6.18 1.91
N VAL A 27 2.15 -5.83 1.75
CA VAL A 27 1.34 -6.15 0.57
C VAL A 27 0.62 -4.91 0.04
N LEU A 28 0.48 -4.84 -1.28
CA LEU A 28 -0.47 -3.94 -1.92
C LEU A 28 -1.77 -4.70 -2.15
N LEU A 29 -2.89 -4.07 -1.80
CA LEU A 29 -4.23 -4.61 -1.99
C LEU A 29 -5.02 -3.72 -2.95
N THR A 30 -5.80 -4.33 -3.83
CA THR A 30 -6.83 -3.64 -4.58
C THR A 30 -8.21 -3.93 -4.01
N GLN A 31 -9.11 -2.97 -4.09
CA GLN A 31 -10.51 -3.14 -3.76
C GLN A 31 -11.39 -2.54 -4.85
N SER A 32 -12.33 -3.33 -5.38
CA SER A 32 -13.30 -2.89 -6.39
C SER A 32 -14.73 -3.25 -5.98
N GLU A 33 -15.65 -2.31 -6.19
CA GLU A 33 -17.05 -2.39 -5.76
C GLU A 33 -17.98 -2.18 -6.95
N GLY A 34 -18.26 -3.21 -7.75
CA GLY A 34 -19.31 -3.25 -8.80
C GLY A 34 -19.41 -2.11 -9.84
N GLY A 35 -18.60 -1.06 -9.74
CA GLY A 35 -18.46 0.08 -10.64
C GLY A 35 -17.01 0.19 -11.14
N SER A 36 -16.61 1.36 -11.64
CA SER A 36 -15.30 1.53 -12.29
C SER A 36 -14.13 1.86 -11.35
N GLY A 37 -14.38 2.04 -10.06
CA GLY A 37 -13.36 2.39 -9.07
C GLY A 37 -12.46 1.21 -8.74
N THR A 38 -11.16 1.45 -8.56
CA THR A 38 -10.24 0.47 -7.98
C THR A 38 -9.34 1.19 -7.01
N PHE A 39 -9.53 0.92 -5.72
CA PHE A 39 -8.80 1.56 -4.64
C PHE A 39 -7.60 0.72 -4.26
N TYR A 40 -6.46 1.36 -4.05
CA TYR A 40 -5.21 0.71 -3.68
C TYR A 40 -4.89 0.99 -2.22
N TYR A 41 -4.46 -0.04 -1.50
CA TYR A 41 -4.09 0.03 -0.11
C TYR A 41 -2.73 -0.63 0.12
N VAL A 42 -2.05 -0.23 1.19
CA VAL A 42 -0.91 -0.96 1.76
C VAL A 42 -1.32 -1.56 3.10
N ALA A 43 -0.90 -2.79 3.37
CA ALA A 43 -1.08 -3.48 4.65
C ALA A 43 0.13 -4.37 4.94
N VAL A 44 0.24 -4.85 6.18
CA VAL A 44 1.30 -5.79 6.59
C VAL A 44 0.68 -7.03 7.23
N ALA A 45 1.16 -8.19 6.80
CA ALA A 45 1.02 -9.45 7.52
C ALA A 45 2.29 -9.67 8.35
N LEU A 46 2.13 -9.81 9.66
CA LEU A 46 3.24 -10.02 10.59
C LEU A 46 3.64 -11.50 10.63
N GLY A 47 4.93 -11.77 10.86
CA GLY A 47 5.47 -13.14 10.89
C GLY A 47 4.84 -14.06 11.93
N ASN A 48 4.21 -13.50 12.96
CA ASN A 48 3.43 -14.21 13.98
C ASN A 48 1.97 -14.50 13.58
N GLY A 49 1.56 -14.19 12.35
CA GLY A 49 0.20 -14.39 11.82
C GLY A 49 -0.79 -13.26 12.12
N ALA A 50 -0.39 -12.21 12.85
CA ALA A 50 -1.20 -11.02 13.00
C ALA A 50 -1.21 -10.17 11.72
N ARG A 51 -2.18 -9.26 11.62
CA ARG A 51 -2.29 -8.29 10.51
C ARG A 51 -2.44 -6.88 11.04
N THR A 52 -1.98 -5.91 10.27
CA THR A 52 -2.21 -4.49 10.56
C THR A 52 -3.55 -4.02 9.99
N ASN A 53 -3.90 -2.76 10.26
CA ASN A 53 -4.81 -2.01 9.40
C ASN A 53 -4.24 -1.89 7.97
N ALA A 54 -5.13 -1.57 7.02
CA ALA A 54 -4.75 -1.16 5.68
C ALA A 54 -4.84 0.38 5.57
N ILE A 55 -3.91 1.01 4.84
CA ILE A 55 -3.93 2.45 4.56
C ILE A 55 -4.23 2.66 3.08
N LEU A 56 -5.22 3.50 2.79
CA LEU A 56 -5.57 3.92 1.42
C LEU A 56 -4.41 4.73 0.80
N LEU A 57 -3.96 4.31 -0.37
CA LEU A 57 -2.99 5.02 -1.20
C LEU A 57 -3.67 5.93 -2.23
N GLY A 58 -4.78 5.48 -2.82
CA GLY A 58 -5.59 6.27 -3.77
C GLY A 58 -6.51 5.44 -4.67
N ASP A 59 -7.29 6.11 -5.51
CA ASP A 59 -8.15 5.52 -6.56
C ASP A 59 -7.41 5.48 -7.90
N ARG A 60 -7.28 4.28 -8.48
CA ARG A 60 -6.65 4.01 -9.79
C ARG A 60 -5.29 4.70 -9.94
N ILE A 61 -4.46 4.59 -8.92
CA ILE A 61 -3.03 4.93 -8.98
C ILE A 61 -2.30 3.95 -9.91
N ALA A 62 -1.06 4.28 -10.29
CA ALA A 62 -0.17 3.35 -10.96
C ALA A 62 0.98 2.98 -10.01
N PRO A 63 0.90 1.84 -9.28
CA PRO A 63 1.98 1.42 -8.42
C PRO A 63 3.22 1.03 -9.24
N GLN A 64 4.39 1.36 -8.71
CA GLN A 64 5.69 1.17 -9.39
C GLN A 64 6.61 0.28 -8.58
N ASN A 65 6.65 0.46 -7.26
CA ASN A 65 7.50 -0.33 -6.38
C ASN A 65 6.87 -0.49 -4.98
N LEU A 66 7.13 -1.64 -4.35
CA LEU A 66 6.91 -1.91 -2.94
C LEU A 66 8.17 -2.55 -2.39
N GLN A 67 8.77 -1.94 -1.38
CA GLN A 67 9.99 -2.48 -0.76
C GLN A 67 10.04 -2.19 0.74
N ILE A 68 10.80 -3.02 1.44
CA ILE A 68 11.18 -2.77 2.83
C ILE A 68 12.57 -2.17 2.83
N VAL A 69 12.69 -0.98 3.41
CA VAL A 69 13.92 -0.21 3.57
C VAL A 69 14.39 -0.37 5.01
N PRO A 70 15.60 -0.92 5.23
CA PRO A 70 16.13 -1.07 6.58
C PRO A 70 16.19 0.27 7.33
N PRO A 71 15.93 0.28 8.65
CA PRO A 71 15.70 -0.91 9.48
C PRO A 71 14.27 -1.46 9.43
N ASP A 72 13.24 -0.62 9.31
CA ASP A 72 11.84 -1.02 9.54
C ASP A 72 10.82 -0.20 8.71
N LEU A 73 11.25 0.45 7.62
CA LEU A 73 10.38 1.29 6.79
C LEU A 73 9.84 0.51 5.59
N ILE A 74 8.59 0.77 5.24
CA ILE A 74 7.98 0.31 4.00
C ILE A 74 7.91 1.51 3.06
N LEU A 75 8.47 1.38 1.86
CA LEU A 75 8.40 2.39 0.82
C LEU A 75 7.49 1.89 -0.30
N VAL A 76 6.43 2.67 -0.58
CA VAL A 76 5.55 2.49 -1.72
C VAL A 76 5.78 3.63 -2.71
N ASN A 77 6.19 3.30 -3.92
CA ASN A 77 6.30 4.25 -5.02
C ASN A 77 5.13 4.04 -5.98
N TYR A 78 4.45 5.12 -6.33
CA TYR A 78 3.35 5.08 -7.26
C TYR A 78 3.16 6.43 -7.95
N ALA A 79 2.52 6.43 -9.12
CA ALA A 79 2.03 7.66 -9.72
C ALA A 79 0.56 7.89 -9.35
N ASN A 80 0.24 9.12 -8.95
CA ASN A 80 -1.10 9.62 -8.77
C ASN A 80 -1.49 10.56 -9.92
N ARG A 81 -2.78 10.90 -10.00
CA ARG A 81 -3.27 11.95 -10.90
C ARG A 81 -3.01 13.33 -10.30
N LYS A 82 -2.75 14.31 -11.15
CA LYS A 82 -2.62 15.70 -10.72
C LYS A 82 -3.97 16.25 -10.25
N PRO A 83 -3.99 17.33 -9.46
CA PRO A 83 -5.22 18.04 -9.16
C PRO A 83 -5.96 18.41 -10.46
N ASN A 84 -7.26 18.05 -10.53
CA ASN A 84 -8.17 18.30 -11.66
C ASN A 84 -8.00 17.41 -12.90
N ASP A 85 -7.09 16.43 -12.90
CA ASP A 85 -7.06 15.42 -13.96
C ASP A 85 -8.38 14.63 -13.98
N ALA A 86 -8.92 14.39 -15.19
CA ALA A 86 -10.03 13.47 -15.36
C ALA A 86 -9.61 12.05 -14.93
N MET A 87 -10.55 11.23 -14.45
CA MET A 87 -10.22 9.86 -14.04
C MET A 87 -9.85 8.93 -15.21
N THR A 88 -10.05 9.37 -16.45
CA THR A 88 -9.56 8.74 -17.68
C THR A 88 -8.12 9.11 -18.01
N THR A 89 -7.59 10.18 -17.41
CA THR A 89 -6.18 10.57 -17.55
C THR A 89 -5.29 9.57 -16.80
N GLN A 90 -4.17 9.23 -17.41
CA GLN A 90 -3.18 8.36 -16.81
C GLN A 90 -2.49 9.06 -15.62
N PRO A 91 -2.34 8.40 -14.45
CA PRO A 91 -1.55 8.95 -13.34
C PRO A 91 -0.11 9.31 -13.77
N SER A 92 0.38 10.46 -13.33
CA SER A 92 1.70 10.99 -13.73
C SER A 92 2.48 11.71 -12.63
N GLU A 93 1.85 12.05 -11.51
CA GLU A 93 2.50 12.71 -10.36
C GLU A 93 3.11 11.65 -9.43
N GLY A 94 4.43 11.57 -9.37
CA GLY A 94 5.13 10.56 -8.58
C GLY A 94 5.00 10.79 -7.08
N VAL A 95 4.72 9.73 -6.33
CA VAL A 95 4.60 9.75 -4.86
C VAL A 95 5.54 8.70 -4.27
N ASN A 96 6.31 9.11 -3.27
CA ASN A 96 7.05 8.19 -2.39
C ASN A 96 6.37 8.23 -1.01
N ALA A 97 5.72 7.15 -0.62
CA ALA A 97 5.04 7.04 0.66
C ALA A 97 5.77 6.04 1.57
N TYR A 98 6.19 6.52 2.74
CA TYR A 98 6.86 5.73 3.77
C TYR A 98 5.88 5.37 4.88
N PHE A 99 5.92 4.11 5.29
CA PHE A 99 5.11 3.58 6.37
C PHE A 99 5.98 2.79 7.35
N ARG A 100 5.45 2.55 8.55
CA ARG A 100 6.12 1.76 9.59
C ARG A 100 5.08 1.03 10.44
N VAL A 101 5.48 -0.08 11.05
CA VAL A 101 4.65 -0.79 12.02
C VAL A 101 5.00 -0.33 13.43
N ARG A 102 3.98 0.03 14.22
CA ARG A 102 4.08 0.35 15.65
C ARG A 102 2.91 -0.28 16.38
N ASN A 103 3.18 -1.10 17.41
CA ASN A 103 2.14 -1.79 18.19
C ASN A 103 1.12 -2.53 17.30
N ALA A 104 1.61 -3.29 16.31
CA ALA A 104 0.80 -3.99 15.29
C ALA A 104 -0.14 -3.09 14.46
N THR A 105 0.10 -1.78 14.44
CA THR A 105 -0.60 -0.79 13.62
C THR A 105 0.35 -0.28 12.54
N LEU A 106 -0.12 -0.23 11.30
CA LEU A 106 0.58 0.42 10.20
C LEU A 106 0.29 1.92 10.27
N GLU A 107 1.34 2.71 10.32
CA GLU A 107 1.30 4.17 10.35
C GLU A 107 1.97 4.74 9.10
N LYS A 108 1.42 5.83 8.56
CA LYS A 108 2.13 6.64 7.57
C LYS A 108 3.22 7.43 8.30
N TYR A 109 4.47 7.23 7.89
CA TYR A 109 5.63 7.90 8.45
C TYR A 109 5.92 9.22 7.72
N GLN A 110 5.94 9.20 6.39
CA GLN A 110 6.17 10.38 5.55
C GLN A 110 5.57 10.16 4.16
N SER A 111 5.28 11.23 3.43
CA SER A 111 5.19 11.16 1.96
C SER A 111 5.75 12.40 1.30
N THR A 112 6.39 12.24 0.14
CA THR A 112 6.73 13.34 -0.77
C THR A 112 5.77 13.32 -1.95
N GLN A 113 5.24 14.50 -2.30
CA GLN A 113 4.64 14.79 -3.62
C GLN A 113 5.69 15.54 -4.45
#